data_AF-A0A916LVH4-F1
#
_entry.id   AF-A0A916LVH4-F1
#
_cell.length_a   1.000
_cell.length_b   1.000
_cell.length_c   1.000
_cell.angle_alpha   90.00
_cell.angle_beta   90.00
_cell.angle_gamma   90.00
#
_symmetry.space_group_name_H-M   'P 1'
#
loop_
_entity.id
_entity.type
_entity.pdbx_description
1 polymer ?
#
loop_
_entity_poly.entity_id
_entity_poly.type
_entity_poly.pdbx_seq_one_letter_code
_entity_poly.pdbx_strand_id
1 'polypeptide(L)'
;MDYAFDAPDSLPAGEVAFGLENRGTVAHELIVVGLRPEADVAEILRRDRADSTWRHLRDAPSGILTADSGVRTPGSLLVNLERGKRYLLLCNFQDSDSALTHLHLGMFRVVSAR
;
A
#
# COMPACT_ATOMS: atom_id res chain seq x y z
N MET A 1 -12.58 7.57 -4.67
CA MET A 1 -12.05 8.15 -3.41
C MET A 1 -10.63 8.52 -3.70
N ASP A 2 -10.21 9.74 -3.37
CA ASP A 2 -8.88 10.21 -3.74
C ASP A 2 -7.79 9.65 -2.80
N TYR A 3 -8.01 9.45 -1.50
CA TYR A 3 -6.90 9.08 -0.59
C TYR A 3 -7.20 7.84 0.26
N ALA A 4 -7.82 6.82 -0.33
CA ALA A 4 -8.14 5.58 0.36
C ALA A 4 -8.15 4.38 -0.58
N PHE A 5 -7.71 3.23 -0.07
CA PHE A 5 -7.96 1.95 -0.72
C PHE A 5 -9.27 1.35 -0.25
N ASP A 6 -10.09 0.95 -1.21
CA ASP A 6 -11.22 0.05 -0.99
C ASP A 6 -10.73 -1.40 -1.15
N ALA A 7 -10.32 -2.00 -0.02
CA ALA A 7 -9.78 -3.35 0.03
C ALA A 7 -10.28 -4.09 1.29
N PRO A 8 -10.45 -5.42 1.23
CA PRO A 8 -10.92 -6.19 2.38
C PRO A 8 -9.89 -6.22 3.49
N ASP A 9 -10.32 -6.46 4.74
CA ASP A 9 -9.41 -6.57 5.90
C ASP A 9 -8.53 -7.83 5.87
N SER A 10 -8.86 -8.77 5.00
CA SER A 10 -8.16 -10.05 4.89
C SER A 10 -8.18 -10.58 3.47
N LEU A 11 -7.09 -11.27 3.10
CA LEU A 11 -6.89 -11.94 1.82
C LEU A 11 -6.52 -13.41 2.06
N PRO A 12 -6.74 -14.30 1.08
CA PRO A 12 -6.22 -15.65 1.16
C PRO A 12 -4.68 -15.64 1.18
N ALA A 13 -4.08 -16.53 1.95
CA ALA A 13 -2.65 -16.82 1.85
C ALA A 13 -2.31 -17.55 0.53
N GLY A 14 -1.06 -17.43 0.10
CA GLY A 14 -0.58 -17.94 -1.19
C GLY A 14 -0.47 -16.85 -2.26
N GLU A 15 -0.40 -17.25 -3.52
CA GLU A 15 -0.29 -16.30 -4.63
C GLU A 15 -1.59 -15.51 -4.83
N VAL A 16 -1.49 -14.19 -4.69
CA VAL A 16 -2.59 -13.25 -4.89
C VAL A 16 -2.22 -12.25 -5.98
N ALA A 17 -3.13 -12.09 -6.93
CA ALA A 17 -3.04 -11.06 -7.96
C ALA A 17 -3.70 -9.76 -7.49
N PHE A 18 -2.90 -8.73 -7.30
CA PHE A 18 -3.38 -7.38 -7.00
C PHE A 18 -3.58 -6.61 -8.31
N GLY A 19 -4.72 -5.93 -8.44
CA GLY A 19 -4.98 -4.95 -9.48
C GLY A 19 -5.27 -3.59 -8.87
N LEU A 20 -5.09 -2.52 -9.65
CA LEU A 20 -5.40 -1.16 -9.22
C LEU A 20 -6.39 -0.53 -10.19
N GLU A 21 -7.53 -0.07 -9.67
CA GLU A 21 -8.49 0.77 -10.37
C GLU A 21 -8.58 2.11 -9.64
N ASN A 22 -8.15 3.17 -10.31
CA ASN A 22 -8.19 4.50 -9.77
C ASN A 22 -9.52 5.18 -10.11
N ARG A 23 -10.38 5.33 -9.09
CA ARG A 23 -11.65 6.07 -9.15
C ARG A 23 -11.56 7.47 -8.52
N GLY A 24 -10.35 7.95 -8.30
CA GLY A 24 -10.04 9.30 -7.84
C GLY A 24 -9.77 10.25 -9.00
N THR A 25 -9.27 11.42 -8.65
CA THR A 25 -9.01 12.56 -9.54
C THR A 25 -7.51 12.87 -9.71
N VAL A 26 -6.65 12.21 -8.92
CA VAL A 26 -5.18 12.32 -9.01
C VAL A 26 -4.57 10.93 -9.28
N ALA A 27 -3.30 10.87 -9.66
CA ALA A 27 -2.62 9.59 -9.89
C ALA A 27 -2.35 8.86 -8.57
N HIS A 28 -2.41 7.54 -8.58
CA HIS A 28 -2.12 6.71 -7.41
C HIS A 28 -1.20 5.54 -7.74
N GLU A 29 -0.56 5.04 -6.70
CA GLU A 29 0.19 3.80 -6.72
C GLU A 29 -0.33 2.83 -5.67
N LEU A 30 -0.19 1.54 -5.94
CA LEU A 30 -0.33 0.46 -4.97
C LEU A 30 1.04 -0.16 -4.75
N ILE A 31 1.55 0.01 -3.54
CA ILE A 31 2.72 -0.72 -3.04
C ILE A 31 2.23 -1.72 -2.00
N VAL A 32 2.68 -2.98 -2.14
CA VAL A 32 2.42 -4.05 -1.17
C VAL A 32 3.69 -4.37 -0.41
N VAL A 33 3.66 -4.22 0.92
CA VAL A 33 4.78 -4.57 1.79
C VAL A 33 4.33 -5.54 2.89
N GLY A 34 5.12 -6.60 3.09
CA GLY A 34 4.97 -7.46 4.26
C GLY A 34 5.42 -6.73 5.51
N LEU A 35 4.65 -6.84 6.59
CA LEU A 35 5.00 -6.28 7.89
C LEU A 35 5.66 -7.35 8.75
N ARG A 36 6.71 -6.97 9.46
CA ARG A 36 7.31 -7.84 10.48
C ARG A 36 6.40 -7.97 11.70
N PRO A 37 6.51 -9.05 12.48
CA PRO A 37 5.66 -9.26 13.66
C PRO A 37 5.62 -8.06 14.62
N GLU A 38 6.78 -7.43 14.83
CA GLU A 38 6.99 -6.27 15.70
C GLU A 38 6.47 -4.94 15.15
N ALA A 39 6.01 -4.90 13.89
CA ALA A 39 5.57 -3.67 13.26
C ALA A 39 4.28 -3.12 13.90
N ASP A 40 4.38 -1.91 14.47
CA ASP A 40 3.23 -1.08 14.82
C ASP A 40 2.89 -0.15 13.65
N VAL A 41 1.74 -0.38 13.02
CA VAL A 41 1.26 0.42 11.89
C VAL A 41 1.00 1.86 12.31
N ALA A 42 0.53 2.10 13.54
CA ALA A 42 0.33 3.46 14.04
C ALA A 42 1.67 4.19 14.24
N GLU A 43 2.75 3.47 14.56
CA GLU A 43 4.10 4.03 14.58
C GLU A 43 4.63 4.33 13.18
N ILE A 44 4.42 3.42 12.21
CA ILE A 44 4.78 3.63 10.80
C ILE A 44 4.16 4.93 10.28
N LEU A 45 2.85 5.09 10.45
CA LEU A 45 2.11 6.27 9.98
C LEU A 45 2.49 7.58 10.68
N ARG A 46 2.95 7.52 11.93
CA ARG A 46 3.42 8.70 12.68
C ARG A 46 4.82 9.15 12.26
N ARG A 47 5.66 8.25 11.74
CA ARG A 47 7.09 8.49 11.50
C ARG A 47 7.44 8.78 10.04
N ASP A 48 6.50 8.63 9.11
CA ASP A 48 6.77 8.59 7.67
C ASP A 48 7.11 9.94 6.99
N ARG A 49 7.59 10.95 7.73
CA ARG A 49 8.18 12.16 7.10
C ARG A 49 9.46 11.87 6.29
N ALA A 50 10.00 10.66 6.39
CA ALA A 50 11.10 10.18 5.58
C ALA A 50 11.04 8.65 5.46
N ASP A 51 11.10 8.16 4.21
CA ASP A 51 11.08 6.78 3.72
C ASP A 51 12.08 5.82 4.42
N SER A 52 13.00 6.35 5.24
CA SER A 52 14.01 5.60 5.98
C SER A 52 13.57 5.08 7.36
N THR A 53 12.52 5.62 7.96
CA THR A 53 12.26 5.44 9.40
C THR A 53 11.69 4.07 9.78
N TRP A 54 10.95 3.40 8.89
CA TRP A 54 10.29 2.12 9.20
C TRP A 54 10.74 0.96 8.30
N ARG A 55 11.81 1.13 7.50
CA ARG A 55 12.36 0.04 6.66
C ARG A 55 12.68 -1.23 7.46
N HIS A 56 13.04 -1.09 8.74
CA HIS A 56 13.33 -2.21 9.64
C HIS A 56 12.08 -2.96 10.12
N LEU A 57 10.87 -2.40 9.96
CA LEU A 57 9.59 -2.99 10.36
C LEU A 57 8.87 -3.67 9.17
N ARG A 58 9.47 -3.67 7.98
CA ARG A 58 8.90 -4.26 6.77
C ARG A 58 9.88 -5.14 6.00
N ASP A 59 9.32 -5.93 5.10
CA ASP A 59 10.07 -6.58 4.03
C ASP A 59 10.31 -5.61 2.86
N ALA A 60 11.14 -6.03 1.90
CA ALA A 60 11.21 -5.32 0.63
C ALA A 60 9.84 -5.34 -0.07
N PRO A 61 9.44 -4.25 -0.77
CA PRO A 61 8.22 -4.25 -1.58
C PRO A 61 8.21 -5.41 -2.58
N SER A 62 7.05 -6.04 -2.72
CA SER A 62 6.86 -7.09 -3.73
C SER A 62 6.72 -6.52 -5.14
N GLY A 63 6.37 -5.23 -5.25
CA GLY A 63 6.29 -4.49 -6.51
C GLY A 63 5.42 -3.24 -6.37
N ILE A 64 5.14 -2.60 -7.50
CA ILE A 64 4.36 -1.37 -7.61
C ILE A 64 3.40 -1.47 -8.80
N LEU A 65 2.18 -1.00 -8.61
CA LEU A 65 1.25 -0.66 -9.69
C LEU A 65 0.96 0.83 -9.64
N THR A 66 0.87 1.50 -10.77
CA THR A 66 0.49 2.91 -10.86
C THR A 66 -0.71 3.07 -11.78
N ALA A 67 -1.60 4.00 -11.47
CA ALA A 67 -2.78 4.30 -12.27
C ALA A 67 -3.10 5.80 -12.22
N ASP A 68 -3.20 6.41 -13.40
CA ASP A 68 -3.73 7.77 -13.55
C ASP A 68 -5.22 7.84 -13.17
N SER A 69 -5.73 9.05 -12.99
CA SER A 69 -7.14 9.31 -12.70
C SER A 69 -8.07 8.58 -13.69
N GLY A 70 -9.01 7.79 -13.18
CA GLY A 70 -9.99 7.05 -13.98
C GLY A 70 -9.44 5.81 -14.69
N VAL A 71 -8.19 5.42 -14.46
CA VAL A 71 -7.54 4.29 -15.13
C VAL A 71 -7.56 3.04 -14.26
N ARG A 72 -7.82 1.89 -14.90
CA ARG A 72 -7.53 0.57 -14.35
C ARG A 72 -6.24 0.04 -14.97
N THR A 73 -5.35 -0.49 -14.14
CA THR A 73 -4.10 -1.08 -14.63
C THR A 73 -4.38 -2.29 -15.53
N PRO A 74 -3.71 -2.41 -16.69
CA PRO A 74 -3.90 -3.53 -17.60
C PRO A 74 -3.28 -4.84 -17.06
N GLY A 75 -2.35 -4.74 -16.11
CA GLY A 75 -1.68 -5.88 -15.48
C GLY A 75 -2.07 -6.07 -14.02
N SER A 76 -1.45 -7.08 -13.41
CA SER A 76 -1.57 -7.38 -11.99
C SER A 76 -0.20 -7.59 -11.37
N LEU A 77 -0.09 -7.24 -10.09
CA LEU A 77 1.06 -7.54 -9.26
C LEU A 77 0.81 -8.87 -8.55
N LEU A 78 1.60 -9.90 -8.87
CA LEU A 78 1.56 -11.18 -8.17
C LEU A 78 2.39 -11.09 -6.89
N VAL A 79 1.76 -11.38 -5.75
CA VAL A 79 2.41 -11.41 -4.44
C VAL A 79 2.07 -12.71 -3.74
N ASN A 80 3.09 -13.43 -3.27
CA ASN A 80 2.88 -14.59 -2.41
C ASN A 80 2.69 -14.12 -0.95
N LEU A 81 1.45 -14.21 -0.47
CA LEU A 81 1.08 -13.82 0.89
C LEU A 81 1.32 -14.96 1.88
N GLU A 82 2.20 -14.75 2.84
CA GLU A 82 2.51 -15.71 3.89
C GLU A 82 1.36 -15.80 4.89
N ARG A 83 0.88 -17.02 5.14
CA ARG A 83 -0.22 -17.28 6.08
C ARG A 83 0.09 -16.70 7.47
N GLY A 84 -0.86 -15.96 8.03
CA GLY A 84 -0.76 -15.33 9.34
C GLY A 84 -0.01 -13.99 9.34
N LYS A 85 0.55 -13.57 8.20
CA LYS A 85 1.28 -12.30 8.09
C LYS A 85 0.34 -11.14 7.77
N ARG A 86 0.74 -9.95 8.23
CA ARG A 86 0.08 -8.67 7.90
C ARG A 86 0.82 -8.00 6.76
N TYR A 87 0.06 -7.35 5.89
CA TYR A 87 0.57 -6.58 4.76
C TYR A 87 0.01 -5.16 4.82
N LEU A 88 0.85 -4.19 4.47
CA LEU A 88 0.44 -2.80 4.29
C LEU A 88 0.35 -2.52 2.79
N LEU A 89 -0.83 -2.09 2.38
CA LEU A 89 -1.09 -1.47 1.08
C LEU A 89 -0.94 0.04 1.28
N LEU A 90 -0.11 0.71 0.48
CA LEU A 90 0.13 2.14 0.63
C LEU A 90 0.32 2.82 -0.73
N CYS A 91 0.08 4.13 -0.75
CA CYS A 91 0.42 5.04 -1.83
C CYS A 91 1.32 6.15 -1.30
N ASN A 92 2.52 6.33 -1.84
CA ASN A 92 3.48 7.35 -1.40
C ASN A 92 3.60 8.54 -2.36
N PHE A 93 2.74 8.63 -3.36
CA PHE A 93 2.66 9.79 -4.25
C PHE A 93 2.29 11.08 -3.52
N GLN A 94 2.58 12.20 -4.16
CA GLN A 94 2.22 13.55 -3.73
C GLN A 94 1.61 14.28 -4.93
N ASP A 95 0.62 15.14 -4.70
CA ASP A 95 0.00 15.92 -5.79
C ASP A 95 0.93 17.02 -6.33
N SER A 96 1.93 17.42 -5.52
CA SER A 96 2.98 18.37 -5.87
C SER A 96 4.16 18.24 -4.88
N ASP A 97 5.30 18.84 -5.21
CA ASP A 97 6.53 18.75 -4.39
C ASP A 97 6.39 19.24 -2.94
N SER A 98 5.38 20.07 -2.65
CA SER A 98 5.12 20.62 -1.31
C SER A 98 3.89 20.01 -0.63
N ALA A 99 3.16 19.12 -1.31
CA ALA A 99 2.00 18.45 -0.74
C ALA A 99 2.42 17.34 0.24
N LEU A 100 1.48 16.90 1.08
CA LEU A 100 1.67 15.68 1.87
C LEU A 100 1.62 14.45 0.95
N THR A 101 2.31 13.37 1.33
CA THR A 101 2.14 12.08 0.63
C THR A 101 0.73 11.56 0.84
N HIS A 102 0.20 10.80 -0.12
CA HIS A 102 -1.13 10.20 -0.02
C HIS A 102 -1.24 9.28 1.19
N LEU A 103 -0.16 8.61 1.59
CA LEU A 103 -0.06 7.86 2.84
C LEU A 103 -0.34 8.75 4.07
N HIS A 104 0.23 9.96 4.14
CA HIS A 104 -0.08 10.93 5.20
C HIS A 104 -1.52 11.45 5.14
N LEU A 105 -2.12 11.50 3.95
CA LEU A 105 -3.54 11.81 3.78
C LEU A 105 -4.46 10.64 4.18
N GLY A 106 -3.90 9.48 4.52
CA GLY A 106 -4.63 8.30 4.98
C GLY A 106 -4.74 7.17 3.95
N MET A 107 -4.04 7.26 2.83
CA MET A 107 -4.11 6.27 1.74
C MET A 107 -3.30 5.02 2.03
N PHE A 108 -3.80 4.23 2.98
CA PHE A 108 -3.27 2.92 3.31
C PHE A 108 -4.37 1.93 3.69
N ARG A 109 -4.02 0.64 3.65
CA ARG A 109 -4.83 -0.42 4.25
C ARG A 109 -3.92 -1.49 4.83
N VAL A 110 -4.26 -2.00 6.01
CA VAL A 110 -3.63 -3.19 6.56
C VAL A 110 -4.51 -4.38 6.23
N VAL A 111 -3.94 -5.42 5.64
CA VAL A 111 -4.64 -6.66 5.30
C VAL A 111 -3.94 -7.84 5.92
N SER A 112 -4.72 -8.80 6.43
CA SER A 112 -4.18 -10.06 6.99
C SER A 112 -4.28 -11.20 5.99
N ALA A 113 -3.22 -11.97 5.82
CA ALA A 113 -3.22 -13.17 4.99
C ALA A 113 -3.69 -14.38 5.81
N ARG A 114 -4.78 -15.04 5.40
CA ARG A 114 -5.40 -16.15 6.14
C ARG A 114 -5.80 -17.33 5.27
#